data_AF-A0A4Y2B7S6-F1
#
_entry.id   AF-A0A4Y2B7S6-F1
#
_cell.length_a   1.000
_cell.length_b   1.000
_cell.length_c   1.000
_cell.angle_alpha   90.00
_cell.angle_beta   90.00
_cell.angle_gamma   90.00
#
_symmetry.space_group_name_H-M   'P 1'
#
loop_
_entity.id
_entity.type
_entity.pdbx_description
1 polymer ?
#
loop_
_entity_poly.entity_id
_entity_poly.type
_entity_poly.pdbx_seq_one_letter_code
_entity_poly.pdbx_strand_id
1 'polypeptide(L)'
;MVNLNGINDPEISFHYSLPSTSQVRTHLPATATVYDRYNVSNRAAAAITSAILKDFDIISEVDTSHVVDKNKVRRDRSSKRSELRLHSNEK
;
A
#
# COMPACT_ATOMS: atom_id res chain seq x y z
N MET A 1 20.68 49.14 -20.53
CA MET A 1 21.86 48.43 -20.00
C MET A 1 21.90 48.61 -18.50
N VAL A 2 21.55 47.57 -17.75
CA VAL A 2 21.98 47.41 -16.36
C VAL A 2 22.69 46.07 -16.31
N ASN A 3 24.00 46.10 -16.08
CA ASN A 3 24.73 44.95 -15.58
C ASN A 3 24.77 45.10 -14.06
N LEU A 4 24.75 43.98 -13.34
CA LEU A 4 25.78 43.56 -12.39
C LEU A 4 25.25 42.39 -11.54
N ASN A 5 25.76 41.20 -11.88
CA ASN A 5 26.38 40.26 -10.95
C ASN A 5 25.60 39.91 -9.68
N GLY A 6 24.86 38.80 -9.75
CA GLY A 6 24.37 38.06 -8.58
C GLY A 6 24.23 36.55 -8.86
N ILE A 7 25.05 36.00 -9.78
CA ILE A 7 24.98 34.60 -10.22
C ILE A 7 25.85 33.66 -9.35
N ASN A 8 26.41 34.14 -8.23
CA ASN A 8 27.34 33.35 -7.41
C ASN A 8 26.98 33.35 -5.93
N ASP A 9 25.80 32.83 -5.58
CA ASP A 9 25.58 32.28 -4.23
C ASP A 9 25.60 30.74 -4.33
N PRO A 10 26.64 30.05 -3.80
CA PRO A 10 26.81 28.60 -3.95
C PRO A 10 26.04 27.77 -2.92
N GLU A 11 24.99 28.33 -2.30
CA GLU A 11 24.32 27.75 -1.13
C GLU A 11 22.81 27.66 -1.33
N ILE A 12 22.35 27.24 -2.52
CA ILE A 12 21.01 26.68 -2.62
C ILE A 12 21.11 25.26 -3.16
N SER A 13 21.62 24.38 -2.29
CA SER A 13 21.30 22.96 -2.32
C SER A 13 19.79 22.82 -2.13
N PHE A 14 19.03 22.98 -3.21
CA PHE A 14 17.67 22.51 -3.28
C PHE A 14 17.73 20.99 -3.20
N HIS A 15 17.73 20.46 -1.97
CA HIS A 15 17.40 19.08 -1.71
C HIS A 15 15.96 18.85 -2.19
N TYR A 16 15.78 18.61 -3.49
CA TYR A 16 14.58 18.02 -4.05
C TYR A 16 14.53 16.59 -3.49
N SER A 17 13.99 16.46 -2.29
CA SER A 17 13.58 15.17 -1.76
C SER A 17 12.47 14.66 -2.67
N LEU A 18 12.79 13.71 -3.55
CA LEU A 18 11.78 13.02 -4.35
C LEU A 18 10.75 12.46 -3.36
N PRO A 19 9.45 12.73 -3.53
CA PRO A 19 8.46 12.15 -2.64
C PRO A 19 8.62 10.64 -2.70
N SER A 20 8.95 10.03 -1.57
CA SER A 20 9.05 8.58 -1.46
C SER A 20 7.69 8.01 -1.83
N THR A 21 7.59 7.43 -3.03
CA THR A 21 6.37 6.78 -3.54
C THR A 21 6.17 5.41 -2.88
N SER A 22 6.45 5.32 -1.58
CA SER A 22 6.20 4.13 -0.79
C SER A 22 4.70 3.86 -0.81
N GLN A 23 4.30 2.91 -1.66
CA GLN A 23 2.92 2.50 -1.77
C GLN A 23 2.49 1.91 -0.42
N VAL A 24 1.53 2.55 0.24
CA VAL A 24 1.01 2.08 1.52
C VAL A 24 0.37 0.71 1.30
N ARG A 25 1.07 -0.33 1.77
CA ARG A 25 0.66 -1.73 1.63
C ARG A 25 0.02 -2.19 2.93
N THR A 26 -1.31 -2.24 2.92
CA THR A 26 -2.09 -2.93 3.93
C THR A 26 -1.92 -4.44 3.73
N HIS A 27 -1.12 -5.08 4.58
CA HIS A 27 -0.92 -6.52 4.59
C HIS A 27 -1.92 -7.17 5.55
N LEU A 28 -2.73 -8.11 5.08
CA LEU A 28 -3.87 -8.66 5.82
C LEU A 28 -3.89 -10.20 5.80
N PRO A 29 -2.85 -10.85 6.34
CA PRO A 29 -2.60 -12.29 6.13
C PRO A 29 -3.66 -13.19 6.78
N ALA A 30 -4.22 -12.78 7.91
CA ALA A 30 -5.33 -13.48 8.56
C ALA A 30 -6.57 -13.47 7.65
N THR A 31 -6.90 -12.31 7.12
CA THR A 31 -8.04 -12.09 6.23
C THR A 31 -7.88 -12.85 4.91
N ALA A 32 -6.66 -12.85 4.33
CA ALA A 32 -6.35 -13.63 3.13
C ALA A 32 -6.61 -15.13 3.32
N THR A 33 -6.26 -15.68 4.49
CA THR A 33 -6.51 -17.08 4.84
C THR A 33 -8.00 -17.39 4.93
N VAL A 34 -8.78 -16.49 5.54
CA VAL A 34 -10.24 -16.61 5.63
C VAL A 34 -10.88 -16.52 4.24
N TYR A 35 -10.44 -15.58 3.40
CA TYR A 35 -10.96 -15.44 2.04
C TYR A 35 -10.71 -16.67 1.18
N ASP A 36 -9.55 -17.31 1.31
CA ASP A 36 -9.25 -18.57 0.63
C ASP A 36 -10.09 -19.73 1.18
N ARG A 37 -10.28 -19.80 2.51
CA ARG A 37 -11.09 -20.84 3.17
C ARG A 37 -12.56 -20.83 2.71
N TYR A 38 -13.15 -19.65 2.59
CA TYR A 38 -14.56 -19.48 2.22
C TYR A 38 -14.75 -19.16 0.72
N ASN A 39 -13.68 -19.29 -0.08
CA ASN A 39 -13.67 -19.00 -1.52
C ASN A 39 -14.30 -17.63 -1.88
N VAL A 40 -14.01 -16.61 -1.07
CA VAL A 40 -14.54 -15.25 -1.26
C VAL A 40 -13.89 -14.61 -2.49
N SER A 41 -14.72 -14.07 -3.38
CA SER A 41 -14.23 -13.35 -4.55
C SER A 41 -13.38 -12.13 -4.14
N ASN A 42 -12.34 -11.80 -4.91
CA ASN A 42 -11.46 -10.66 -4.57
C ASN A 42 -12.22 -9.34 -4.46
N ARG A 43 -13.30 -9.17 -5.23
CA ARG A 43 -14.14 -7.97 -5.20
C ARG A 43 -14.99 -7.90 -3.92
N ALA A 44 -15.61 -9.02 -3.54
CA ALA A 44 -16.36 -9.11 -2.29
C ALA A 44 -15.43 -8.93 -1.07
N ALA A 45 -14.27 -9.58 -1.08
CA ALA A 45 -13.25 -9.42 -0.07
C ALA A 45 -12.84 -7.94 0.11
N ALA A 46 -12.50 -7.25 -0.99
CA ALA A 46 -12.15 -5.83 -0.96
C ALA A 46 -13.26 -4.94 -0.38
N ALA A 47 -14.52 -5.20 -0.76
CA ALA A 47 -15.67 -4.46 -0.23
C ALA A 47 -15.87 -4.69 1.26
N ILE A 48 -15.81 -5.96 1.72
CA ILE A 48 -15.93 -6.33 3.13
C ILE A 48 -14.79 -5.71 3.95
N THR A 49 -13.54 -5.83 3.49
CA THR A 49 -12.40 -5.24 4.20
C THR A 49 -12.55 -3.72 4.29
N SER A 50 -12.90 -3.06 3.18
CA SER A 50 -13.02 -1.60 3.16
C SER A 50 -14.16 -1.11 4.06
N ALA A 51 -15.29 -1.82 4.11
CA ALA A 51 -16.38 -1.51 5.04
C ALA A 51 -15.91 -1.61 6.50
N ILE A 52 -15.25 -2.71 6.87
CA ILE A 52 -14.70 -2.91 8.21
C ILE A 52 -13.70 -1.80 8.56
N LEU A 53 -12.77 -1.48 7.66
CA LEU A 53 -11.80 -0.40 7.90
C LEU A 53 -12.48 0.96 8.08
N LYS A 54 -13.64 1.18 7.45
CA LYS A 54 -14.43 2.40 7.62
C LYS A 54 -15.15 2.41 8.97
N ASP A 55 -15.73 1.28 9.38
CA ASP A 55 -16.39 1.14 10.69
C ASP A 55 -15.43 1.35 11.87
N PHE A 56 -14.14 1.05 11.67
CA PHE A 56 -13.08 1.30 12.64
C PHE A 56 -12.35 2.64 12.44
N ASP A 57 -12.86 3.53 11.59
CA ASP A 57 -12.27 4.84 11.25
C ASP A 57 -10.79 4.79 10.81
N ILE A 58 -10.33 3.64 10.29
CA ILE A 58 -8.99 3.46 9.71
C ILE A 58 -8.92 4.09 8.32
N ILE A 59 -10.03 4.03 7.58
CA ILE A 59 -10.21 4.79 6.35
C ILE A 59 -11.29 5.84 6.55
N SER A 60 -11.07 7.03 6.02
CA SER A 60 -12.04 8.12 6.05
C SER A 60 -12.17 8.75 4.67
N GLU A 61 -13.08 9.71 4.52
CA GLU A 61 -13.18 10.50 3.29
C GLU A 61 -11.94 11.37 3.04
N VAL A 62 -11.19 11.68 4.10
CA VAL A 62 -9.98 12.51 4.04
C VAL A 62 -8.74 11.65 3.84
N ASP A 63 -8.66 10.48 4.49
CA ASP A 63 -7.54 9.55 4.36
C ASP A 63 -8.00 8.20 3.76
N THR A 64 -7.68 8.02 2.49
CA THR A 64 -7.96 6.81 1.72
C THR A 64 -6.72 5.93 1.51
N SER A 65 -5.61 6.22 2.18
CA SER A 65 -4.32 5.52 1.99
C SER A 65 -4.44 4.00 2.22
N HIS A 66 -5.28 3.63 3.19
CA HIS A 66 -5.52 2.24 3.60
C HIS A 66 -6.69 1.56 2.88
N VAL A 67 -7.31 2.20 1.87
CA VAL A 67 -8.40 1.56 1.09
C VAL A 67 -7.91 0.27 0.44
N VAL A 68 -8.71 -0.80 0.59
CA VAL A 68 -8.38 -2.13 0.08
C VAL A 68 -9.11 -2.38 -1.22
N ASP A 69 -8.36 -2.37 -2.33
CA ASP A 69 -8.88 -2.73 -3.65
C ASP A 69 -8.73 -4.23 -3.96
N LYS A 70 -9.38 -4.67 -5.05
CA LYS A 70 -9.32 -6.08 -5.50
C LYS A 70 -7.89 -6.57 -5.81
N ASN A 71 -7.01 -5.68 -6.25
CA ASN A 71 -5.63 -6.00 -6.63
C ASN A 71 -4.73 -6.10 -5.39
N LYS A 72 -4.97 -5.30 -4.34
CA LYS A 72 -4.38 -5.46 -3.01
C LYS A 72 -4.74 -6.84 -2.44
N VAL A 73 -6.02 -7.22 -2.48
CA VAL A 73 -6.47 -8.57 -2.05
C VAL A 73 -5.80 -9.68 -2.85
N ARG A 74 -5.74 -9.57 -4.18
CA ARG A 74 -5.07 -10.56 -5.05
C ARG A 74 -3.60 -10.74 -4.69
N ARG A 75 -2.88 -9.63 -4.47
CA ARG A 75 -1.47 -9.65 -4.12
C ARG A 75 -1.26 -10.30 -2.75
N ASP A 76 -2.02 -9.88 -1.76
CA ASP A 76 -1.95 -10.39 -0.38
C ASP A 76 -2.15 -11.92 -0.34
N ARG A 77 -3.16 -12.40 -1.05
CA ARG A 77 -3.44 -13.84 -1.23
C ARG A 77 -2.30 -14.57 -1.96
N SER A 78 -1.74 -13.96 -3.00
CA SER A 78 -0.60 -14.54 -3.72
C SER A 78 0.62 -14.66 -2.82
N SER A 79 0.95 -13.61 -2.07
CA SER A 79 2.04 -13.60 -1.09
C SER A 79 1.83 -14.69 -0.04
N LYS A 80 0.61 -14.82 0.48
CA LYS A 80 0.32 -15.84 1.49
C LYS A 80 0.50 -17.27 0.97
N ARG A 81 0.08 -17.52 -0.27
CA ARG A 81 0.27 -18.83 -0.92
C ARG A 81 1.74 -19.12 -1.21
N SER A 82 2.53 -18.13 -1.59
CA SER A 82 3.99 -18.31 -1.75
C SER A 82 4.68 -18.59 -0.43
N GLU A 83 4.31 -17.90 0.66
CA GLU A 83 4.83 -18.19 1.99
C GLU A 83 4.57 -19.66 2.37
N LEU A 84 3.32 -20.11 2.25
CA LEU A 84 2.96 -21.50 2.61
C LEU A 84 3.75 -22.53 1.80
N ARG A 85 4.03 -22.25 0.52
CA ARG A 85 4.89 -23.10 -0.30
C ARG A 85 6.29 -23.15 0.28
N LEU A 86 6.95 -22.01 0.50
CA LEU A 86 8.33 -21.97 1.02
C LEU A 86 8.52 -22.82 2.29
N HIS A 87 7.63 -22.70 3.26
CA HIS A 87 7.72 -23.48 4.51
C HIS A 87 7.52 -25.00 4.30
N SER A 88 6.85 -25.41 3.22
CA SER A 88 6.66 -26.83 2.89
C SER A 88 7.86 -27.45 2.16
N ASN A 89 8.78 -26.65 1.61
CA ASN A 89 9.99 -27.12 0.93
C ASN A 89 11.28 -26.94 1.76
N GLU A 90 11.16 -26.56 3.03
CA GLU A 90 12.24 -26.56 4.04
C GLU A 90 12.17 -27.77 4.99
N LYS A 91 11.24 -28.70 4.74
CA LYS A 91 11.05 -29.95 5.48
C LYS A 91 11.41 -31.15 4.60
#